data_AF-A0A9N9JGU6-F1
#
_entry.id   AF-A0A9N9JGU6-F1
#
_cell.length_a   1.000
_cell.length_b   1.000
_cell.length_c   1.000
_cell.angle_alpha   90.00
_cell.angle_beta   90.00
_cell.angle_gamma   90.00
#
_symmetry.space_group_name_H-M   'P 1'
#
loop_
_entity.id
_entity.type
_entity.pdbx_description
1 polymer ?
#
loop_
_entity_poly.entity_id
_entity_poly.type
_entity_poly.pdbx_seq_one_letter_code
_entity_poly.pdbx_strand_id
1 'polypeptide(L)'
;VIISAPSDDVPMFVCGVNLETYKPEYKIISNASCTTNCLAPIVKVLNDNFGIIEGLMSTVHPTTATQKTVDSSNKDLRRGRGAAQNLIPTSTGAATAVGK
;
A
#
# COMPACT_ATOMS: atom_id res chain seq x y z
N VAL A 1 16.85 -8.33 -6.48
CA VAL A 1 16.41 -7.83 -5.16
C VAL A 1 14.91 -7.63 -5.19
N ILE A 2 14.19 -8.03 -4.14
CA ILE A 2 12.75 -7.81 -4.00
C ILE A 2 12.54 -6.90 -2.80
N ILE A 3 12.00 -5.71 -3.02
CA ILE A 3 11.70 -4.72 -1.98
C ILE A 3 10.32 -5.05 -1.42
N SER A 4 10.21 -5.25 -0.10
CA SER A 4 8.96 -5.54 0.62
C SER A 4 8.15 -4.28 0.97
N ALA A 5 8.30 -3.23 0.18
CA ALA A 5 7.65 -1.93 0.33
C ALA A 5 7.46 -1.27 -1.03
N PRO A 6 6.54 -0.29 -1.16
CA PRO A 6 6.40 0.51 -2.38
C PRO A 6 7.70 1.20 -2.76
N SER A 7 7.94 1.35 -4.06
CA SER A 7 9.03 2.16 -4.60
C SER A 7 8.55 2.83 -5.88
N ASP A 8 8.96 4.08 -6.06
CA ASP A 8 8.66 4.84 -7.28
C ASP A 8 9.66 4.58 -8.41
N ASP A 9 10.83 4.01 -8.09
CA ASP A 9 11.96 3.88 -9.02
C ASP A 9 12.05 2.49 -9.69
N VAL A 10 11.30 1.50 -9.18
CA VAL A 10 11.36 0.11 -9.68
C VAL A 10 9.97 -0.43 -9.99
N PRO A 11 9.85 -1.36 -10.96
CA PRO A 11 8.56 -1.95 -11.29
C PRO A 11 7.96 -2.70 -10.09
N MET A 12 6.65 -2.53 -9.91
CA MET A 12 5.88 -3.05 -8.79
C MET A 12 4.97 -4.18 -9.27
N PHE A 13 5.00 -5.30 -8.54
CA PHE A 13 4.22 -6.48 -8.88
C PHE A 13 3.32 -6.89 -7.73
N VAL A 14 2.08 -7.26 -8.05
CA VAL A 14 1.11 -7.88 -7.17
C VAL A 14 0.70 -9.22 -7.78
N CYS A 15 0.90 -10.29 -7.02
CA CYS A 15 0.55 -11.65 -7.43
C CYS A 15 -0.95 -11.75 -7.76
N GLY A 16 -1.28 -12.32 -8.93
CA GLY A 16 -2.65 -12.44 -9.41
C GLY A 16 -3.25 -11.17 -10.01
N VAL A 17 -2.47 -10.09 -10.13
CA VAL A 17 -2.90 -8.83 -10.76
C VAL A 17 -2.10 -8.51 -12.00
N ASN A 18 -0.78 -8.38 -11.87
CA ASN A 18 0.12 -7.99 -12.96
C ASN A 18 1.45 -8.77 -12.98
N LEU A 19 1.54 -9.88 -12.23
CA LEU A 19 2.78 -10.66 -12.11
C LEU A 19 3.26 -11.23 -13.45
N GLU A 20 2.34 -11.51 -14.37
CA GLU A 20 2.61 -11.96 -15.74
C GLU A 20 3.37 -10.92 -16.59
N THR A 21 3.37 -9.65 -16.17
CA THR A 21 4.14 -8.58 -16.83
C THR A 21 5.59 -8.53 -16.37
N TYR A 22 5.97 -9.34 -15.39
CA TYR A 22 7.35 -9.47 -14.92
C TYR A 22 8.29 -9.93 -16.04
N LYS A 23 9.46 -9.30 -16.13
CA LYS A 23 10.53 -9.67 -17.07
C LYS A 23 11.80 -10.09 -16.32
N PRO A 24 12.49 -11.18 -16.74
CA PRO A 24 13.74 -11.63 -16.10
C PRO A 24 14.89 -10.60 -16.10
N GLU A 25 14.80 -9.56 -16.93
CA GLU A 25 15.75 -8.45 -16.97
C GLU A 25 15.69 -7.55 -15.72
N TYR A 26 14.55 -7.51 -15.01
CA TYR A 26 14.40 -6.71 -13.80
C TYR A 26 15.30 -7.22 -12.67
N LYS A 27 16.34 -6.45 -12.36
CA LYS A 27 17.28 -6.78 -11.28
C LYS A 27 16.74 -6.41 -9.90
N ILE A 28 15.86 -5.42 -9.83
CA ILE A 28 15.24 -4.91 -8.61
C ILE A 28 13.75 -4.70 -8.90
N ILE A 29 12.90 -5.21 -8.01
CA ILE A 29 11.44 -5.09 -8.10
C ILE A 29 10.85 -4.75 -6.73
N SER A 30 9.63 -4.20 -6.71
CA SER A 30 8.85 -3.95 -5.49
C SER A 30 7.66 -4.91 -5.39
N ASN A 31 7.41 -5.45 -4.20
CA ASN A 31 6.23 -6.25 -3.88
C ASN A 31 5.08 -5.37 -3.34
N ALA A 32 5.07 -4.10 -3.70
CA ALA A 32 4.08 -3.11 -3.26
C ALA A 32 3.99 -2.98 -1.73
N SER A 33 2.83 -2.54 -1.23
CA SER A 33 2.48 -2.54 0.20
C SER A 33 1.46 -3.64 0.53
N CYS A 34 1.27 -3.90 1.83
CA CYS A 34 0.19 -4.77 2.32
C CYS A 34 -1.20 -4.31 1.83
N THR A 35 -1.49 -3.01 1.90
CA THR A 35 -2.78 -2.47 1.46
C THR A 35 -2.95 -2.54 -0.06
N THR A 36 -1.88 -2.34 -0.84
CA THR A 36 -1.93 -2.49 -2.32
C THR A 36 -2.23 -3.92 -2.70
N ASN A 37 -1.57 -4.91 -2.07
CA ASN A 37 -1.84 -6.32 -2.30
C ASN A 37 -3.29 -6.72 -1.92
N CYS A 38 -3.87 -6.07 -0.92
CA CYS A 38 -5.27 -6.28 -0.54
C CYS A 38 -6.25 -5.65 -1.55
N LEU A 39 -5.99 -4.42 -2.00
CA LEU A 39 -6.91 -3.65 -2.84
C LEU A 39 -6.85 -4.06 -4.31
N ALA A 40 -5.65 -4.31 -4.87
CA ALA A 40 -5.46 -4.48 -6.31
C ALA A 40 -6.27 -5.64 -6.92
N PRO A 41 -6.38 -6.83 -6.30
CA PRO A 41 -7.20 -7.91 -6.86
C PRO A 41 -8.68 -7.56 -6.94
N ILE A 42 -9.20 -6.85 -5.93
CA ILE A 42 -10.60 -6.39 -5.89
C ILE A 42 -10.83 -5.39 -7.03
N VAL A 43 -9.94 -4.39 -7.14
CA VAL A 43 -10.01 -3.37 -8.19
C VAL A 43 -9.93 -3.99 -9.58
N LYS A 44 -9.04 -4.96 -9.79
CA LYS A 44 -8.93 -5.69 -11.06
C LYS A 44 -10.25 -6.35 -11.46
N VAL A 45 -10.83 -7.16 -10.56
CA VAL A 45 -12.08 -7.87 -10.86
C VAL A 45 -13.21 -6.88 -11.15
N LEU A 46 -13.35 -5.84 -10.34
CA LEU A 46 -14.40 -4.84 -10.54
C LEU A 46 -14.21 -4.07 -11.85
N ASN A 47 -12.98 -3.67 -12.15
CA ASN A 47 -12.69 -2.92 -13.37
C ASN A 47 -12.89 -3.76 -14.63
N ASP A 48 -12.40 -5.00 -14.64
CA ASP A 48 -12.47 -5.90 -15.80
C ASP A 48 -13.93 -6.27 -16.15
N ASN A 49 -14.82 -6.33 -15.15
CA ASN A 49 -16.21 -6.75 -15.36
C ASN A 49 -17.21 -5.59 -15.45
N PHE A 50 -16.95 -4.47 -14.78
CA PHE A 50 -17.94 -3.40 -14.62
C PHE A 50 -17.42 -2.02 -15.03
N GLY A 51 -16.10 -1.84 -15.16
CA GLY A 51 -15.47 -0.54 -15.42
C GLY A 51 -15.55 0.39 -14.22
N ILE A 52 -14.39 0.74 -13.64
CA ILE A 52 -14.33 1.73 -12.56
C ILE A 52 -14.07 3.11 -13.16
N ILE A 53 -14.99 4.06 -12.93
CA ILE A 53 -14.82 5.46 -13.34
C ILE A 53 -13.92 6.20 -12.34
N GLU A 54 -14.23 6.07 -11.05
CA GLU A 54 -13.47 6.64 -9.93
C GLU A 54 -13.71 5.82 -8.66
N GLY A 55 -12.82 5.95 -7.67
CA GLY A 55 -12.92 5.21 -6.42
C GLY A 55 -12.19 5.88 -5.27
N LEU A 56 -12.82 5.89 -4.10
CA LEU A 56 -12.22 6.28 -2.83
C LEU A 56 -12.09 5.05 -1.94
N MET A 57 -10.94 4.92 -1.26
CA MET A 57 -10.67 3.82 -0.35
C MET A 57 -10.20 4.36 1.00
N SER A 58 -10.67 3.72 2.07
CA SER A 58 -10.14 3.87 3.42
C SER A 58 -9.79 2.49 3.97
N THR A 59 -8.68 2.38 4.68
CA THR A 59 -8.27 1.14 5.34
C THR A 59 -8.23 1.36 6.86
N VAL A 60 -8.87 0.46 7.60
CA VAL A 60 -8.65 0.34 9.04
C VAL A 60 -7.45 -0.58 9.21
N HIS A 61 -6.31 0.02 9.55
CA HIS A 61 -5.02 -0.68 9.56
C HIS A 61 -4.56 -0.96 11.01
N PRO A 62 -4.06 -2.17 11.31
CA PRO A 62 -3.42 -2.45 12.59
C PRO A 62 -2.22 -1.55 12.86
N THR A 63 -1.90 -1.35 14.15
CA THR A 63 -0.71 -0.61 14.57
C THR A 63 0.56 -1.22 13.98
N THR A 64 1.47 -0.37 13.49
CA THR A 64 2.77 -0.78 12.94
C THR A 64 3.93 -0.21 13.75
N ALA A 65 5.14 -0.72 13.53
CA ALA A 65 6.36 -0.30 14.23
C ALA A 65 6.72 1.19 14.07
N THR A 66 6.14 1.89 13.08
CA THR A 66 6.39 3.33 12.89
C THR A 66 5.61 4.23 13.86
N GLN A 67 4.59 3.68 14.52
CA GLN A 67 3.80 4.38 15.54
C GLN A 67 4.44 4.22 16.92
N LYS A 68 4.04 5.06 17.89
CA LYS A 68 4.66 5.14 19.21
C LYS A 68 3.83 4.45 20.28
N THR A 69 4.47 3.80 21.25
CA THR A 69 3.77 3.12 22.37
C THR A 69 3.09 4.13 23.31
N VAL A 70 3.74 5.27 23.53
CA VAL A 70 3.24 6.46 24.23
C VAL A 70 3.55 7.70 23.39
N ASP A 71 2.93 8.83 23.70
CA ASP A 71 3.13 10.08 22.95
C ASP A 71 4.63 10.46 22.86
N SER A 72 5.15 10.64 21.65
CA SER A 72 6.57 10.92 21.37
C SER A 72 6.77 11.64 20.04
N SER A 73 7.99 12.13 19.79
CA SER A 73 8.33 12.83 18.55
C SER A 73 8.20 11.93 17.33
N ASN A 74 7.54 12.42 16.29
CA ASN A 74 7.43 11.77 15.00
C ASN A 74 7.29 12.86 13.91
N LYS A 75 7.81 12.61 12.70
CA LYS A 75 7.63 13.51 11.55
C LYS A 75 6.15 13.68 11.22
N ASP A 76 5.37 12.60 11.34
CA ASP A 76 3.91 12.65 11.32
C ASP A 76 3.41 12.80 12.75
N LEU A 77 2.95 14.01 13.10
CA LEU A 77 2.49 14.35 14.45
C LEU A 77 1.35 13.45 14.94
N ARG A 78 0.52 12.90 14.04
CA ARG A 78 -0.58 11.99 14.41
C ARG A 78 -0.04 10.61 14.76
N ARG A 79 0.95 10.12 14.01
CA ARG A 79 1.66 8.85 14.33
C ARG A 79 2.56 8.95 15.56
N GLY A 80 2.83 10.16 16.04
CA GLY A 80 3.52 10.41 17.30
C GLY A 80 2.66 10.12 18.54
N ARG A 81 1.34 9.95 18.38
CA ARG A 81 0.43 9.64 19.49
C ARG A 81 0.48 8.17 19.88
N GLY A 82 0.16 7.86 21.13
CA GLY A 82 0.08 6.50 21.68
C GLY A 82 -0.81 5.59 20.83
N ALA A 83 -0.20 4.59 20.20
CA ALA A 83 -0.82 3.82 19.12
C ALA A 83 -1.91 2.86 19.58
N ALA A 84 -1.84 2.38 20.83
CA ALA A 84 -2.83 1.43 21.36
C ALA A 84 -4.07 2.13 21.95
N GLN A 85 -4.06 3.46 22.08
CA GLN A 85 -5.11 4.23 22.74
C GLN A 85 -5.85 5.19 21.80
N ASN A 86 -5.48 5.25 20.51
CA ASN A 86 -5.99 6.27 19.59
C ASN A 86 -6.43 5.67 18.24
N LEU A 87 -7.46 6.26 17.65
CA LEU A 87 -7.67 6.22 16.20
C LEU A 87 -6.74 7.26 15.56
N ILE A 88 -5.84 6.82 14.68
CA ILE A 88 -4.80 7.69 14.09
C ILE A 88 -5.03 7.80 12.58
N PRO A 89 -5.67 8.89 12.10
CA PRO A 89 -5.85 9.09 10.67
C PRO A 89 -4.52 9.47 10.01
N THR A 90 -4.14 8.75 8.96
CA THR A 90 -2.89 8.93 8.20
C THR A 90 -3.15 8.75 6.71
N SER A 91 -2.29 9.31 5.87
CA SER A 91 -2.27 9.03 4.44
C SER A 91 -1.74 7.60 4.14
N THR A 92 -2.22 7.02 3.04
CA THR A 92 -1.67 5.81 2.42
C THR A 92 -1.58 6.01 0.91
N GLY A 93 -0.47 5.58 0.30
CA GLY A 93 -0.27 5.64 -1.15
C GLY A 93 -0.89 4.45 -1.90
N ALA A 94 -1.55 3.53 -1.19
CA ALA A 94 -2.00 2.27 -1.78
C ALA A 94 -3.03 2.45 -2.90
N ALA A 95 -3.97 3.40 -2.77
CA ALA A 95 -4.94 3.68 -3.82
C ALA A 95 -4.26 4.16 -5.12
N THR A 96 -3.30 5.07 -5.01
CA THR A 96 -2.50 5.55 -6.15
C THR A 96 -1.65 4.43 -6.75
N ALA A 97 -1.10 3.54 -5.91
CA ALA A 97 -0.24 2.44 -6.37
C ALA A 97 -1.02 1.37 -7.15
N VAL A 98 -2.32 1.22 -6.97
CA VAL A 98 -3.14 0.29 -7.78
C VAL A 98 -3.29 0.77 -9.22
N GLY A 99 -3.16 2.08 -9.48
CA GLY A 99 -3.17 2.63 -10.83
C GLY A 99 -1.82 2.55 -11.57
N LYS A 100 -0.79 1.97 -10.96
CA LYS A 100 0.53 1.75 -11.57
C LYS A 100 0.66 0.30 -12.05
#